data_AF-A0A433EAX4-F1
#
_entry.id   AF-A0A433EAX4-F1
#
_cell.length_a   1.000
_cell.length_b   1.000
_cell.length_c   1.000
_cell.angle_alpha   90.00
_cell.angle_beta   90.00
_cell.angle_gamma   90.00
#
_symmetry.space_group_name_H-M   'P 1'
#
loop_
_entity.id
_entity.type
_entity.pdbx_description
1 polymer ?
#
loop_
_entity_poly.entity_id
_entity_poly.type
_entity_poly.pdbx_seq_one_letter_code
_entity_poly.pdbx_strand_id
1 'polypeptide(L)'
;MSKKPTAAMKHNLDRLVENITTGDDSEDYQRERGYLDEYIRQGTTPFTHRWYDDFLEKDCEVSYTATQVIYDLRMELCIPLAEFLQAPSESLFRAMMAKAYFLTMGYVRHHLTGRPRIPYISVNNSYFAFLASLFFSRDEQSLSFAALQTIIANPDECIRPQETDAARTLIPLSFRLAQDHLALPIDQTQADLFAFSELYQTAYAGFDSSDAEQVKQIFNDLADYHIRQSRDDEKGYPEFEYTLEQWMPWEILALLRLRTQKGLDNSMISHPLITPFLPFVGLELGGFFDDAQKTCAAPCSKNLVTNLLLIYKYLWQQACVGWLNSTQSSLKSLFPCFQAAFLSQRPSETPQLGKP
;
A
#
# COMPACT_ATOMS: atom_id res chain seq x y z
N MET A 1 -3.64 -9.26 26.85
CA MET A 1 -3.03 -8.05 26.28
C MET A 1 -3.07 -6.90 27.27
N SER A 2 -1.94 -6.19 27.46
CA SER A 2 -1.93 -4.89 28.13
C SER A 2 -2.70 -3.89 27.27
N LYS A 3 -3.68 -3.16 27.84
CA LYS A 3 -4.50 -2.18 27.10
C LYS A 3 -3.74 -0.90 26.74
N LYS A 4 -2.52 -0.70 27.28
CA LYS A 4 -1.78 0.55 27.16
C LYS A 4 -1.18 0.80 25.76
N PRO A 5 -0.49 -0.17 25.11
CA PRO A 5 0.13 0.08 23.80
C PRO A 5 -0.92 0.36 22.71
N THR A 6 -2.00 -0.43 22.66
CA THR A 6 -3.06 -0.25 21.66
C THR A 6 -3.85 1.04 21.84
N ALA A 7 -3.96 1.56 23.08
CA ALA A 7 -4.55 2.86 23.32
C ALA A 7 -3.69 4.02 22.77
N ALA A 8 -2.36 3.92 22.92
CA ALA A 8 -1.42 4.89 22.34
C ALA A 8 -1.44 4.84 20.81
N MET A 9 -1.39 3.64 20.21
CA MET A 9 -1.54 3.45 18.77
C MET A 9 -2.85 4.06 18.23
N LYS A 10 -3.94 3.93 18.98
CA LYS A 10 -5.24 4.49 18.59
C LYS A 10 -5.21 6.02 18.66
N HIS A 11 -4.69 6.58 19.75
CA HIS A 11 -4.56 8.02 19.91
C HIS A 11 -3.72 8.66 18.78
N ASN A 12 -2.59 8.02 18.43
CA ASN A 12 -1.74 8.46 17.33
C ASN A 12 -2.45 8.39 15.97
N LEU A 13 -3.25 7.35 15.73
CA LEU A 13 -4.05 7.23 14.51
C LEU A 13 -5.11 8.34 14.42
N ASP A 14 -5.86 8.56 15.50
CA ASP A 14 -6.89 9.60 15.54
C ASP A 14 -6.27 11.00 15.29
N ARG A 15 -5.13 11.29 15.92
CA ARG A 15 -4.38 12.55 15.74
C ARG A 15 -3.89 12.74 14.30
N LEU A 16 -3.35 11.70 13.67
CA LEU A 16 -2.90 11.77 12.27
C LEU A 16 -4.08 12.00 11.33
N VAL A 17 -5.20 11.33 11.54
CA VAL A 17 -6.42 11.56 10.74
C VAL A 17 -6.86 13.02 10.87
N GLU A 18 -6.93 13.55 12.09
CA GLU A 18 -7.28 14.95 12.34
C GLU A 18 -6.34 15.93 11.63
N ASN A 19 -5.02 15.73 11.74
CA ASN A 19 -4.01 16.57 11.07
C ASN A 19 -4.17 16.57 9.55
N ILE A 20 -4.41 15.41 8.94
CA ILE A 20 -4.56 15.27 7.49
C ILE A 20 -5.87 15.89 6.99
N THR A 21 -6.96 15.76 7.75
CA THR A 21 -8.29 16.20 7.29
C THR A 21 -8.60 17.65 7.60
N THR A 22 -8.18 18.14 8.76
CA THR A 22 -8.68 19.40 9.33
C THR A 22 -7.64 20.19 10.12
N GLY A 23 -6.46 19.62 10.38
CA GLY A 23 -5.40 20.26 11.17
C GLY A 23 -4.36 20.98 10.31
N ASP A 24 -3.19 21.20 10.90
CA ASP A 24 -2.11 22.04 10.37
C ASP A 24 -1.59 21.57 8.99
N ASP A 25 -1.57 20.26 8.75
CA ASP A 25 -1.06 19.70 7.49
C ASP A 25 -2.13 19.70 6.37
N SER A 26 -3.39 20.00 6.69
CA SER A 26 -4.52 19.78 5.77
C SER A 26 -4.40 20.55 4.46
N GLU A 27 -3.83 21.77 4.48
CA GLU A 27 -3.59 22.58 3.27
C GLU A 27 -2.54 21.94 2.35
N ASP A 28 -1.50 21.34 2.94
CA ASP A 28 -0.44 20.66 2.20
C ASP A 28 -0.99 19.40 1.51
N TYR A 29 -1.76 18.58 2.23
CA TYR A 29 -2.44 17.42 1.63
C TYR A 29 -3.46 17.81 0.56
N GLN A 30 -4.22 18.90 0.75
CA GLN A 30 -5.13 19.41 -0.28
C GLN A 30 -4.39 19.83 -1.55
N ARG A 31 -3.25 20.50 -1.40
CA ARG A 31 -2.40 20.93 -2.51
C ARG A 31 -1.81 19.73 -3.25
N GLU A 32 -1.28 18.74 -2.54
CA GLU A 32 -0.73 17.52 -3.12
C GLU A 32 -1.78 16.66 -3.84
N ARG A 33 -3.01 16.59 -3.30
CA ARG A 33 -4.16 16.01 -4.02
C ARG A 33 -4.42 16.75 -5.34
N GLY A 34 -4.31 18.07 -5.34
CA GLY A 34 -4.39 18.90 -6.55
C GLY A 34 -3.32 18.55 -7.59
N TYR A 35 -2.06 18.37 -7.17
CA TYR A 35 -0.97 17.94 -8.06
C TYR A 35 -1.24 16.58 -8.69
N LEU A 36 -1.75 15.64 -7.88
CA LEU A 36 -2.10 14.32 -8.39
C LEU A 36 -3.21 14.43 -9.44
N ASP A 37 -4.25 15.22 -9.19
CA ASP A 37 -5.31 15.49 -10.17
C ASP A 37 -4.80 16.13 -11.46
N GLU A 38 -3.88 17.09 -11.36
CA GLU A 38 -3.21 17.72 -12.52
C GLU A 38 -2.41 16.70 -13.32
N TYR A 39 -1.61 15.87 -12.66
CA TYR A 39 -0.90 14.76 -13.29
C TYR A 39 -1.85 13.88 -14.07
N ILE A 40 -2.95 13.48 -13.44
CA ILE A 40 -3.84 12.52 -14.08
C ILE A 40 -4.59 13.16 -15.25
N ARG A 41 -4.99 14.42 -15.13
CA ARG A 41 -5.74 15.11 -16.19
C ARG A 41 -4.88 15.55 -17.35
N GLN A 42 -3.62 15.92 -17.10
CA GLN A 42 -2.80 16.68 -18.05
C GLN A 42 -1.42 16.04 -18.30
N GLY A 43 -1.04 15.03 -17.53
CA GLY A 43 0.28 14.39 -17.61
C GLY A 43 1.41 15.23 -17.03
N THR A 44 1.12 16.27 -16.25
CA THR A 44 2.09 17.24 -15.75
C THR A 44 3.09 16.60 -14.79
N THR A 45 4.38 16.66 -15.11
CA THR A 45 5.49 16.50 -14.17
C THR A 45 6.64 17.39 -14.60
N PRO A 46 7.24 18.23 -13.72
CA PRO A 46 7.06 18.36 -12.25
C PRO A 46 5.94 19.33 -11.81
N PHE A 47 5.61 19.33 -10.52
CA PHE A 47 4.70 20.31 -9.89
C PHE A 47 5.50 21.34 -9.12
N THR A 48 5.13 22.62 -9.19
CA THR A 48 5.86 23.69 -8.52
C THR A 48 4.94 24.45 -7.58
N HIS A 49 5.28 24.46 -6.30
CA HIS A 49 4.67 25.34 -5.30
C HIS A 49 5.47 26.63 -5.19
N ARG A 50 4.80 27.77 -5.16
CA ARG A 50 5.40 29.09 -4.97
C ARG A 50 4.74 29.79 -3.80
N TRP A 51 5.55 30.40 -2.95
CA TRP A 51 5.10 31.22 -1.83
C TRP A 51 6.07 32.37 -1.60
N TYR A 52 5.61 33.42 -0.93
CA TYR A 52 6.49 34.47 -0.43
C TYR A 52 6.85 34.12 1.02
N ASP A 53 8.14 34.03 1.31
CA ASP A 53 8.64 33.75 2.65
C ASP A 53 8.85 35.08 3.39
N ASP A 54 7.97 35.38 4.34
CA ASP A 54 8.01 36.63 5.11
C ASP A 54 9.28 36.76 5.98
N PHE A 55 9.90 35.65 6.37
CA PHE A 55 11.13 35.67 7.16
C PHE A 55 12.37 35.93 6.29
N LEU A 56 12.40 35.35 5.09
CA LEU A 56 13.48 35.54 4.13
C LEU A 56 13.26 36.74 3.19
N GLU A 57 12.09 37.38 3.26
CA GLU A 57 11.63 38.48 2.41
C GLU A 57 11.84 38.22 0.91
N LYS A 58 11.46 37.02 0.44
CA LYS A 58 11.67 36.62 -0.96
C LYS A 58 10.62 35.65 -1.47
N ASP A 59 10.44 35.64 -2.78
CA ASP A 59 9.73 34.57 -3.47
C ASP A 59 10.53 33.26 -3.39
N CYS A 60 9.88 32.23 -2.89
CA CYS A 60 10.39 30.88 -2.78
C CYS A 60 9.62 29.95 -3.71
N GLU A 61 10.30 28.94 -4.24
CA GLU A 61 9.64 27.86 -4.97
C GLU A 61 10.25 26.50 -4.60
N VAL A 62 9.40 25.49 -4.58
CA VAL A 62 9.80 24.10 -4.42
C VAL A 62 9.09 23.26 -5.49
N SER A 63 9.82 22.31 -6.07
CA SER A 63 9.28 21.43 -7.09
C SER A 63 9.22 19.98 -6.61
N TYR A 64 8.08 19.35 -6.87
CA TYR A 64 7.80 17.97 -6.49
C TYR A 64 7.71 17.10 -7.75
N THR A 65 8.26 15.90 -7.64
CA THR A 65 8.00 14.81 -8.59
C THR A 65 6.71 14.08 -8.21
N ALA A 66 6.10 13.38 -9.17
CA ALA A 66 4.95 12.51 -8.89
C ALA A 66 5.26 11.46 -7.80
N THR A 67 6.48 10.95 -7.72
CA THR A 67 6.85 9.99 -6.67
C THR A 67 6.89 10.63 -5.28
N GLN A 68 7.33 11.88 -5.16
CA GLN A 68 7.28 12.60 -3.89
C GLN A 68 5.83 12.83 -3.46
N VAL A 69 5.00 13.40 -4.34
CA VAL A 69 3.58 13.62 -4.05
C VAL A 69 2.87 12.31 -3.63
N ILE A 70 3.10 11.19 -4.33
CA ILE A 70 2.53 9.89 -3.95
C ILE A 70 3.01 9.45 -2.56
N TYR A 71 4.30 9.64 -2.28
CA TYR A 71 4.90 9.25 -1.02
C TYR A 71 4.37 10.09 0.13
N ASP A 72 4.21 11.39 -0.05
CA ASP A 72 3.70 12.33 0.96
C ASP A 72 2.24 12.00 1.30
N LEU A 73 1.42 11.73 0.28
CA LEU A 73 0.04 11.26 0.43
C LEU A 73 -0.11 9.85 1.04
N ARG A 74 0.97 9.12 1.32
CA ARG A 74 0.87 7.79 1.95
C ARG A 74 0.21 7.84 3.33
N MET A 75 0.37 8.92 4.08
CA MET A 75 -0.23 8.96 5.41
C MET A 75 -1.76 9.07 5.35
N GLU A 76 -2.33 9.44 4.21
CA GLU A 76 -3.78 9.32 4.00
C GLU A 76 -4.30 7.88 4.07
N LEU A 77 -3.44 6.85 4.04
CA LEU A 77 -3.85 5.48 4.38
C LEU A 77 -4.50 5.39 5.77
N CYS A 78 -4.11 6.28 6.70
CA CYS A 78 -4.66 6.33 8.04
C CYS A 78 -6.16 6.62 8.06
N ILE A 79 -6.71 7.33 7.06
CA ILE A 79 -8.14 7.66 6.99
C ILE A 79 -9.01 6.41 6.81
N PRO A 80 -8.91 5.65 5.71
CA PRO A 80 -9.69 4.42 5.54
C PRO A 80 -9.32 3.34 6.56
N LEU A 81 -8.08 3.35 7.08
CA LEU A 81 -7.67 2.46 8.18
C LEU A 81 -8.44 2.73 9.46
N ALA A 82 -8.57 4.00 9.88
CA ALA A 82 -9.32 4.36 11.08
C ALA A 82 -10.80 3.95 10.98
N GLU A 83 -11.41 4.15 9.80
CA GLU A 83 -12.77 3.67 9.53
C GLU A 83 -12.86 2.14 9.53
N PHE A 84 -11.90 1.46 8.89
CA PHE A 84 -11.85 0.00 8.81
C PHE A 84 -11.76 -0.65 10.19
N LEU A 85 -10.94 -0.11 11.09
CA LEU A 85 -10.79 -0.64 12.45
C LEU A 85 -12.06 -0.50 13.29
N GLN A 86 -12.97 0.42 12.94
CA GLN A 86 -14.28 0.57 13.59
C GLN A 86 -15.35 -0.32 12.95
N ALA A 87 -15.38 -0.37 11.63
CA ALA A 87 -16.37 -1.11 10.86
C ALA A 87 -15.71 -1.79 9.64
N PRO A 88 -15.10 -2.98 9.81
CA PRO A 88 -14.39 -3.65 8.74
C PRO A 88 -15.32 -3.96 7.56
N SER A 89 -14.91 -3.59 6.35
CA SER A 89 -15.65 -3.86 5.13
C SER A 89 -14.70 -4.09 3.97
N GLU A 90 -15.19 -4.81 2.95
CA GLU A 90 -14.41 -5.08 1.74
C GLU A 90 -14.02 -3.78 1.02
N SER A 91 -14.92 -2.77 0.97
CA SER A 91 -14.63 -1.49 0.33
C SER A 91 -13.48 -0.75 1.02
N LEU A 92 -13.48 -0.71 2.36
CA LEU A 92 -12.41 -0.09 3.13
C LEU A 92 -11.11 -0.89 3.04
N PHE A 93 -11.17 -2.23 3.05
CA PHE A 93 -10.01 -3.07 2.82
C PHE A 93 -9.40 -2.82 1.43
N ARG A 94 -10.23 -2.78 0.38
CA ARG A 94 -9.78 -2.44 -0.98
C ARG A 94 -9.20 -1.04 -1.07
N ALA A 95 -9.73 -0.06 -0.34
CA ALA A 95 -9.17 1.29 -0.28
C ALA A 95 -7.77 1.31 0.35
N MET A 96 -7.56 0.56 1.44
CA MET A 96 -6.23 0.37 2.04
C MET A 96 -5.27 -0.33 1.06
N MET A 97 -5.73 -1.39 0.39
CA MET A 97 -4.91 -2.13 -0.60
C MET A 97 -4.53 -1.28 -1.81
N ALA A 98 -5.46 -0.46 -2.32
CA ALA A 98 -5.18 0.47 -3.40
C ALA A 98 -4.07 1.45 -3.01
N LYS A 99 -4.12 1.99 -1.79
CA LYS A 99 -3.07 2.88 -1.32
C LYS A 99 -1.72 2.17 -1.05
N ALA A 100 -1.74 0.94 -0.56
CA ALA A 100 -0.54 0.11 -0.42
C ALA A 100 0.11 -0.20 -1.78
N TYR A 101 -0.71 -0.44 -2.81
CA TYR A 101 -0.25 -0.60 -4.19
C TYR A 101 0.56 0.61 -4.67
N PHE A 102 0.13 1.84 -4.35
CA PHE A 102 0.87 3.04 -4.75
C PHE A 102 2.24 3.15 -4.10
N LEU A 103 2.32 2.81 -2.81
CA LEU A 103 3.60 2.71 -2.13
C LEU A 103 4.50 1.74 -2.89
N THR A 104 4.04 0.51 -3.12
CA THR A 104 4.76 -0.51 -3.90
C THR A 104 5.25 0.02 -5.25
N MET A 105 4.38 0.68 -6.00
CA MET A 105 4.72 1.18 -7.33
C MET A 105 5.65 2.40 -7.30
N GLY A 106 5.62 3.19 -6.22
CA GLY A 106 6.62 4.22 -5.95
C GLY A 106 8.04 3.63 -5.86
N TYR A 107 8.21 2.53 -5.12
CA TYR A 107 9.49 1.81 -5.01
C TYR A 107 9.93 1.19 -6.34
N VAL A 108 9.00 0.53 -7.03
CA VAL A 108 9.26 -0.05 -8.35
C VAL A 108 9.72 1.03 -9.33
N ARG A 109 9.07 2.19 -9.35
CA ARG A 109 9.50 3.29 -10.21
C ARG A 109 10.90 3.78 -9.85
N HIS A 110 11.21 3.94 -8.57
CA HIS A 110 12.54 4.32 -8.13
C HIS A 110 13.59 3.34 -8.68
N HIS A 111 13.36 2.04 -8.49
CA HIS A 111 14.20 0.96 -9.02
C HIS A 111 14.38 1.01 -10.54
N LEU A 112 13.28 1.08 -11.30
CA LEU A 112 13.33 1.04 -12.77
C LEU A 112 13.96 2.27 -13.42
N THR A 113 13.88 3.43 -12.77
CA THR A 113 14.35 4.69 -13.37
C THR A 113 15.84 4.94 -13.16
N GLY A 114 16.49 4.25 -12.22
CA GLY A 114 17.89 4.47 -11.86
C GLY A 114 18.21 5.92 -11.44
N ARG A 115 17.18 6.72 -11.16
CA ARG A 115 17.32 8.12 -10.76
C ARG A 115 17.86 8.21 -9.34
N PRO A 116 18.55 9.31 -8.98
CA PRO A 116 18.98 9.56 -7.61
C PRO A 116 17.82 9.34 -6.64
N ARG A 117 18.13 8.65 -5.54
CA ARG A 117 17.18 8.35 -4.49
C ARG A 117 16.60 9.63 -3.90
N ILE A 118 15.29 9.64 -3.73
CA ILE A 118 14.61 10.70 -2.97
C ILE A 118 14.93 10.44 -1.49
N PRO A 119 15.37 11.46 -0.72
CA PRO A 119 15.82 11.28 0.68
C PRO A 119 14.84 10.54 1.59
N TYR A 120 13.55 10.57 1.27
CA TYR A 120 12.49 9.99 2.09
C TYR A 120 12.16 8.52 1.76
N ILE A 121 12.71 7.95 0.68
CA ILE A 121 12.44 6.55 0.27
C ILE A 121 13.40 5.63 1.03
N SER A 122 12.98 5.05 2.15
CA SER A 122 13.83 4.19 3.00
C SER A 122 13.73 2.69 2.71
N VAL A 123 14.71 1.93 3.23
CA VAL A 123 14.67 0.46 3.28
C VAL A 123 13.41 -0.01 4.01
N ASN A 124 13.01 0.70 5.09
CA ASN A 124 11.88 0.34 5.92
C ASN A 124 10.59 0.17 5.10
N ASN A 125 10.29 1.19 4.31
CA ASN A 125 9.10 1.15 3.49
C ASN A 125 9.17 0.13 2.33
N SER A 126 10.38 -0.25 1.90
CA SER A 126 10.56 -1.15 0.75
C SER A 126 10.22 -2.61 1.05
N TYR A 127 10.50 -3.10 2.27
CA TYR A 127 10.05 -4.44 2.66
C TYR A 127 8.56 -4.46 2.96
N PHE A 128 7.96 -3.38 3.49
CA PHE A 128 6.50 -3.29 3.63
C PHE A 128 5.80 -3.28 2.27
N ALA A 129 6.34 -2.54 1.31
CA ALA A 129 5.87 -2.54 -0.08
C ALA A 129 5.93 -3.93 -0.71
N PHE A 130 7.00 -4.69 -0.47
CA PHE A 130 7.09 -6.07 -0.93
C PHE A 130 6.08 -6.98 -0.23
N LEU A 131 5.95 -6.93 1.10
CA LEU A 131 4.99 -7.74 1.85
C LEU A 131 3.54 -7.44 1.42
N ALA A 132 3.19 -6.17 1.21
CA ALA A 132 1.91 -5.77 0.65
C ALA A 132 1.69 -6.31 -0.77
N SER A 133 2.76 -6.48 -1.55
CA SER A 133 2.68 -6.98 -2.93
C SER A 133 2.16 -8.41 -3.07
N LEU A 134 2.14 -9.20 -1.98
CA LEU A 134 1.58 -10.56 -1.96
C LEU A 134 0.06 -10.58 -2.23
N PHE A 135 -0.60 -9.43 -2.16
CA PHE A 135 -2.00 -9.25 -2.55
C PHE A 135 -2.18 -8.88 -4.03
N PHE A 136 -1.10 -8.51 -4.73
CA PHE A 136 -1.12 -8.06 -6.12
C PHE A 136 -0.68 -9.17 -7.08
N SER A 137 -0.59 -8.84 -8.37
CA SER A 137 -0.19 -9.79 -9.41
C SER A 137 1.26 -10.23 -9.27
N ARG A 138 1.57 -11.31 -9.99
CA ARG A 138 2.90 -11.90 -10.06
C ARG A 138 3.98 -10.92 -10.53
N ASP A 139 3.65 -10.07 -11.51
CA ASP A 139 4.59 -9.10 -12.07
C ASP A 139 4.90 -8.00 -11.04
N GLU A 140 3.91 -7.56 -10.29
CA GLU A 140 4.07 -6.55 -9.25
C GLU A 140 4.89 -7.08 -8.07
N GLN A 141 4.69 -8.35 -7.70
CA GLN A 141 5.54 -9.05 -6.71
C GLN A 141 7.00 -9.09 -7.16
N SER A 142 7.24 -9.48 -8.42
CA SER A 142 8.59 -9.57 -8.98
C SER A 142 9.28 -8.20 -9.02
N LEU A 143 8.59 -7.17 -9.50
CA LEU A 143 9.12 -5.82 -9.59
C LEU A 143 9.38 -5.22 -8.20
N SER A 144 8.47 -5.43 -7.25
CA SER A 144 8.64 -4.93 -5.89
C SER A 144 9.83 -5.58 -5.19
N PHE A 145 10.04 -6.89 -5.39
CA PHE A 145 11.19 -7.57 -4.79
C PHE A 145 12.53 -7.14 -5.42
N ALA A 146 12.56 -6.94 -6.75
CA ALA A 146 13.74 -6.39 -7.41
C ALA A 146 14.09 -4.97 -6.91
N ALA A 147 13.07 -4.16 -6.62
CA ALA A 147 13.24 -2.85 -6.00
C ALA A 147 13.82 -2.94 -4.59
N LEU A 148 13.31 -3.84 -3.75
CA LEU A 148 13.87 -4.11 -2.42
C LEU A 148 15.36 -4.46 -2.50
N GLN A 149 15.76 -5.42 -3.35
CA GLN A 149 17.17 -5.81 -3.50
C GLN A 149 18.06 -4.65 -3.97
N THR A 150 17.55 -3.77 -4.83
CA THR A 150 18.30 -2.59 -5.30
C THR A 150 18.54 -1.58 -4.19
N ILE A 151 17.55 -1.38 -3.31
CA ILE A 151 17.63 -0.48 -2.16
C ILE A 151 18.55 -1.07 -1.09
N ILE A 152 18.55 -2.39 -0.89
CA ILE A 152 19.49 -3.07 0.01
C ILE A 152 20.93 -2.93 -0.50
N ALA A 153 21.16 -3.08 -1.80
CA ALA A 153 22.47 -2.94 -2.42
C ALA A 153 23.00 -1.50 -2.39
N ASN A 154 22.11 -0.50 -2.44
CA ASN A 154 22.45 0.92 -2.39
C ASN A 154 21.64 1.61 -1.26
N PRO A 155 22.00 1.35 0.00
CA PRO A 155 21.26 1.86 1.14
C PRO A 155 21.37 3.38 1.25
N ASP A 156 20.60 3.95 2.19
CA ASP A 156 20.75 5.38 2.48
C ASP A 156 22.13 5.61 3.06
N GLU A 157 22.73 6.76 2.82
CA GLU A 157 23.93 7.15 3.55
C GLU A 157 23.66 7.26 5.06
N CYS A 158 22.41 7.55 5.45
CA CYS A 158 22.03 7.77 6.85
C CYS A 158 21.61 6.51 7.63
N ILE A 159 21.16 5.44 6.97
CA ILE A 159 20.65 4.22 7.64
C ILE A 159 21.04 2.98 6.85
N ARG A 160 21.86 2.11 7.45
CA ARG A 160 22.21 0.81 6.88
C ARG A 160 21.11 -0.22 7.17
N PRO A 161 20.70 -1.07 6.19
CA PRO A 161 19.70 -2.11 6.39
C PRO A 161 19.98 -3.01 7.60
N GLN A 162 21.25 -3.34 7.85
CA GLN A 162 21.68 -4.22 8.94
C GLN A 162 21.55 -3.59 10.32
N GLU A 163 21.41 -2.27 10.39
CA GLU A 163 21.24 -1.51 11.64
C GLU A 163 19.77 -1.27 11.98
N THR A 164 18.85 -1.65 11.10
CA THR A 164 17.41 -1.56 11.35
C THR A 164 16.92 -2.73 12.20
N ASP A 165 15.89 -2.52 13.03
CA ASP A 165 15.25 -3.61 13.77
C ASP A 165 14.71 -4.71 12.84
N ALA A 166 14.29 -4.32 11.62
CA ALA A 166 13.82 -5.21 10.57
C ALA A 166 14.89 -6.17 10.02
N ALA A 167 16.17 -5.93 10.29
CA ALA A 167 17.30 -6.77 9.84
C ALA A 167 17.19 -8.21 10.34
N ARG A 168 16.42 -8.45 11.42
CA ARG A 168 16.26 -9.79 12.00
C ARG A 168 14.88 -10.40 11.78
N THR A 169 14.00 -9.72 11.08
CA THR A 169 12.58 -10.06 10.99
C THR A 169 12.09 -9.91 9.54
N LEU A 170 11.71 -8.69 9.14
CA LEU A 170 10.98 -8.39 7.92
C LEU A 170 11.84 -8.56 6.66
N ILE A 171 13.13 -8.20 6.73
CA ILE A 171 14.05 -8.37 5.60
C ILE A 171 14.29 -9.86 5.32
N PRO A 172 14.77 -10.69 6.27
CA PRO A 172 14.89 -12.14 6.06
C PRO A 172 13.58 -12.81 5.64
N LEU A 173 12.45 -12.42 6.25
CA LEU A 173 11.13 -12.93 5.88
C LEU A 173 10.85 -12.64 4.39
N SER A 174 11.12 -11.41 3.93
CA SER A 174 10.92 -11.01 2.54
C SER A 174 11.72 -11.89 1.57
N PHE A 175 13.00 -12.16 1.86
CA PHE A 175 13.82 -13.06 1.06
C PHE A 175 13.28 -14.49 1.03
N ARG A 176 12.87 -15.03 2.19
CA ARG A 176 12.30 -16.39 2.27
C ARG A 176 11.02 -16.53 1.48
N LEU A 177 10.09 -15.58 1.62
CA LEU A 177 8.83 -15.57 0.86
C LEU A 177 9.10 -15.47 -0.64
N ALA A 178 10.01 -14.58 -1.05
CA ALA A 178 10.40 -14.42 -2.45
C ALA A 178 11.01 -15.70 -3.05
N GLN A 179 11.90 -16.37 -2.31
CA GLN A 179 12.56 -17.58 -2.77
C GLN A 179 11.60 -18.78 -2.83
N ASP A 180 10.95 -19.10 -1.72
CA ASP A 180 10.34 -20.41 -1.53
C ASP A 180 8.87 -20.45 -2.00
N HIS A 181 8.14 -19.33 -1.92
CA HIS A 181 6.73 -19.25 -2.32
C HIS A 181 6.53 -18.58 -3.66
N LEU A 182 7.44 -17.68 -4.01
CA LEU A 182 7.36 -16.96 -5.26
C LEU A 182 8.35 -17.55 -6.29
N ALA A 183 9.43 -18.23 -5.93
CA ALA A 183 10.48 -18.62 -6.89
C ALA A 183 11.04 -17.40 -7.66
N LEU A 184 11.15 -16.25 -6.97
CA LEU A 184 11.81 -15.06 -7.49
C LEU A 184 13.34 -15.21 -7.36
N PRO A 185 14.11 -14.61 -8.29
CA PRO A 185 15.56 -14.59 -8.18
C PRO A 185 15.99 -13.77 -6.95
N ILE A 186 16.76 -14.40 -6.07
CA ILE A 186 17.37 -13.76 -4.91
C ILE A 186 18.89 -13.61 -5.08
N ASP A 187 19.44 -12.50 -4.59
CA ASP A 187 20.86 -12.35 -4.33
C ASP A 187 21.18 -12.98 -2.97
N GLN A 188 21.75 -14.18 -2.99
CA GLN A 188 22.10 -14.91 -1.77
C GLN A 188 23.11 -14.14 -0.92
N THR A 189 24.02 -13.39 -1.54
CA THR A 189 25.03 -12.62 -0.79
C THR A 189 24.39 -11.50 0.02
N GLN A 190 23.30 -10.92 -0.47
CA GLN A 190 22.49 -9.97 0.30
C GLN A 190 21.68 -10.66 1.40
N ALA A 191 21.03 -11.79 1.08
CA ALA A 191 20.24 -12.54 2.04
C ALA A 191 21.07 -12.98 3.26
N ASP A 192 22.32 -13.40 3.03
CA ASP A 192 23.25 -13.86 4.06
C ASP A 192 23.72 -12.75 5.01
N LEU A 193 23.46 -11.47 4.71
CA LEU A 193 23.77 -10.34 5.60
C LEU A 193 22.83 -10.28 6.81
N PHE A 194 21.70 -10.97 6.77
CA PHE A 194 20.60 -10.78 7.72
C PHE A 194 20.34 -12.04 8.55
N ALA A 195 20.41 -11.91 9.87
CA ALA A 195 20.18 -13.01 10.80
C ALA A 195 18.68 -13.16 11.11
N PHE A 196 18.05 -14.23 10.64
CA PHE A 196 16.61 -14.42 10.87
C PHE A 196 16.32 -14.78 12.33
N SER A 197 15.41 -14.06 13.00
CA SER A 197 15.05 -14.30 14.40
C SER A 197 14.28 -15.62 14.58
N GLU A 198 14.44 -16.25 15.74
CA GLU A 198 13.79 -17.54 16.07
C GLU A 198 12.26 -17.46 15.99
N LEU A 199 11.67 -16.33 16.43
CA LEU A 199 10.23 -16.11 16.35
C LEU A 199 9.73 -16.20 14.91
N TYR A 200 10.35 -15.45 14.00
CA TYR A 200 9.92 -15.43 12.61
C TYR A 200 10.35 -16.70 11.85
N GLN A 201 11.46 -17.35 12.21
CA GLN A 201 11.79 -18.68 11.69
C GLN A 201 10.71 -19.69 12.03
N THR A 202 10.26 -19.71 13.30
CA THR A 202 9.19 -20.60 13.78
C THR A 202 7.89 -20.31 13.06
N ALA A 203 7.53 -19.03 12.94
CA ALA A 203 6.35 -18.63 12.20
C ALA A 203 6.43 -19.05 10.73
N TYR A 204 7.54 -18.76 10.05
CA TYR A 204 7.76 -19.13 8.66
C TYR A 204 7.75 -20.65 8.43
N ALA A 205 8.25 -21.45 9.36
CA ALA A 205 8.26 -22.91 9.24
C ALA A 205 6.88 -23.54 9.52
N GLY A 206 6.01 -22.86 10.29
CA GLY A 206 4.74 -23.42 10.76
C GLY A 206 3.49 -22.71 10.23
N PHE A 207 3.62 -21.59 9.52
CA PHE A 207 2.47 -20.80 9.11
C PHE A 207 1.55 -21.54 8.16
N ASP A 208 1.94 -22.62 7.50
CA ASP A 208 1.07 -23.41 6.61
C ASP A 208 0.65 -24.77 7.22
N SER A 209 0.87 -24.95 8.53
CA SER A 209 0.40 -26.11 9.26
C SER A 209 -1.13 -26.24 9.24
N SER A 210 -1.62 -27.48 9.26
CA SER A 210 -3.03 -27.81 9.47
C SER A 210 -3.40 -27.94 10.95
N ASP A 211 -2.42 -27.91 11.87
CA ASP A 211 -2.67 -27.92 13.32
C ASP A 211 -3.18 -26.55 13.77
N ALA A 212 -4.46 -26.50 14.15
CA ALA A 212 -5.13 -25.27 14.53
C ALA A 212 -4.53 -24.60 15.77
N GLU A 213 -4.06 -25.36 16.77
CA GLU A 213 -3.48 -24.78 17.98
C GLU A 213 -2.07 -24.25 17.70
N GLN A 214 -1.30 -24.97 16.88
CA GLN A 214 0.01 -24.48 16.42
C GLN A 214 -0.13 -23.16 15.65
N VAL A 215 -1.04 -23.11 14.68
CA VAL A 215 -1.29 -21.91 13.85
C VAL A 215 -1.75 -20.74 14.72
N LYS A 216 -2.71 -20.98 15.60
CA LYS A 216 -3.21 -19.97 16.54
C LYS A 216 -2.09 -19.40 17.41
N GLN A 217 -1.21 -20.27 17.94
CA GLN A 217 -0.07 -19.83 18.75
C GLN A 217 0.90 -18.98 17.92
N ILE A 218 1.27 -19.41 16.71
CA ILE A 218 2.16 -18.66 15.81
C ILE A 218 1.64 -17.24 15.56
N PHE A 219 0.37 -17.09 15.18
CA PHE A 219 -0.18 -15.78 14.85
C PHE A 219 -0.41 -14.90 16.08
N ASN A 220 -0.73 -15.49 17.24
CA ASN A 220 -0.77 -14.74 18.50
C ASN A 220 0.63 -14.22 18.88
N ASP A 221 1.68 -15.05 18.76
CA ASP A 221 3.04 -14.66 19.11
C ASP A 221 3.58 -13.56 18.20
N LEU A 222 3.30 -13.64 16.89
CA LEU A 222 3.62 -12.57 15.95
C LEU A 222 2.89 -11.28 16.29
N ALA A 223 1.59 -11.33 16.56
CA ALA A 223 0.82 -10.12 16.85
C ALA A 223 1.23 -9.48 18.19
N ASP A 224 1.50 -10.29 19.21
CA ASP A 224 2.03 -9.81 20.48
C ASP A 224 3.43 -9.22 20.31
N TYR A 225 4.27 -9.77 19.44
CA TYR A 225 5.56 -9.18 19.07
C TYR A 225 5.38 -7.85 18.34
N HIS A 226 4.51 -7.80 17.34
CA HIS A 226 4.22 -6.59 16.56
C HIS A 226 3.81 -5.42 17.46
N ILE A 227 2.83 -5.65 18.34
CA ILE A 227 2.37 -4.63 19.31
C ILE A 227 3.51 -4.24 20.25
N ARG A 228 4.33 -5.20 20.70
CA ARG A 228 5.50 -4.91 21.54
C ARG A 228 6.58 -4.13 20.82
N GLN A 229 6.67 -4.16 19.50
CA GLN A 229 7.64 -3.37 18.71
C GLN A 229 7.02 -2.12 18.08
N SER A 230 5.74 -1.86 18.33
CA SER A 230 5.03 -0.61 18.01
C SER A 230 5.18 0.43 19.14
N ARG A 231 6.32 0.43 19.85
CA ARG A 231 6.51 1.30 21.03
C ARG A 231 6.68 2.75 20.61
N ASP A 232 6.25 3.63 21.49
CA ASP A 232 6.53 5.06 21.43
C ASP A 232 7.48 5.36 22.60
N ASP A 233 8.77 5.08 22.42
CA ASP A 233 9.81 5.51 23.35
C ASP A 233 10.73 6.53 22.69
N GLU A 234 10.95 7.67 23.36
CA GLU A 234 11.77 8.80 22.87
C GLU A 234 13.26 8.44 22.63
N LYS A 235 13.66 7.17 22.81
CA LYS A 235 15.07 6.72 22.79
C LYS A 235 15.36 5.55 21.85
N GLY A 236 14.38 5.03 21.13
CA GLY A 236 14.55 3.94 20.16
C GLY A 236 14.04 4.28 18.76
N TYR A 237 14.50 3.55 17.75
CA TYR A 237 13.89 3.47 16.42
C TYR A 237 13.11 2.15 16.34
N PRO A 238 11.88 2.09 16.86
CA PRO A 238 11.08 0.87 16.90
C PRO A 238 10.87 0.28 15.50
N GLU A 239 10.82 -1.05 15.41
CA GLU A 239 10.60 -1.78 14.15
C GLU A 239 9.33 -1.35 13.39
N PHE A 240 8.25 -1.04 14.12
CA PHE A 240 6.99 -0.53 13.59
C PHE A 240 6.78 0.90 14.10
N GLU A 241 7.63 1.81 13.63
CA GLU A 241 7.66 3.22 14.06
C GLU A 241 6.40 3.97 13.64
N TYR A 242 5.99 3.83 12.38
CA TYR A 242 4.93 4.66 11.84
C TYR A 242 3.56 4.10 12.15
N THR A 243 2.59 4.98 12.45
CA THR A 243 1.23 4.59 12.83
C THR A 243 0.54 3.67 11.81
N LEU A 244 0.84 3.84 10.52
CA LEU A 244 0.34 2.91 9.50
C LEU A 244 0.86 1.49 9.74
N GLU A 245 2.15 1.32 10.01
CA GLU A 245 2.83 0.04 10.21
C GLU A 245 2.36 -0.63 11.49
N GLN A 246 2.11 0.15 12.56
CA GLN A 246 1.57 -0.32 13.82
C GLN A 246 0.19 -0.99 13.69
N TRP A 247 -0.64 -0.52 12.74
CA TRP A 247 -2.00 -1.02 12.54
C TRP A 247 -2.15 -1.94 11.32
N MET A 248 -1.20 -1.89 10.39
CA MET A 248 -1.13 -2.76 9.21
C MET A 248 0.03 -3.75 9.36
N PRO A 249 -0.21 -4.92 9.99
CA PRO A 249 0.84 -5.93 10.20
C PRO A 249 1.09 -6.72 8.92
N TRP A 250 1.70 -6.07 7.91
CA TRP A 250 1.92 -6.61 6.57
C TRP A 250 2.60 -7.99 6.56
N GLU A 251 3.50 -8.22 7.50
CA GLU A 251 4.20 -9.49 7.69
C GLU A 251 3.26 -10.63 8.11
N ILE A 252 2.29 -10.32 8.97
CA ILE A 252 1.26 -11.28 9.38
C ILE A 252 0.26 -11.49 8.23
N LEU A 253 -0.17 -10.39 7.59
CA LEU A 253 -1.13 -10.43 6.48
C LEU A 253 -0.59 -11.22 5.27
N ALA A 254 0.70 -11.10 4.97
CA ALA A 254 1.36 -11.86 3.90
C ALA A 254 1.30 -13.38 4.16
N LEU A 255 1.60 -13.82 5.39
CA LEU A 255 1.51 -15.25 5.75
C LEU A 255 0.07 -15.76 5.70
N LEU A 256 -0.90 -14.98 6.19
CA LEU A 256 -2.32 -15.32 6.13
C LEU A 256 -2.87 -15.40 4.70
N ARG A 257 -2.41 -14.49 3.82
CA ARG A 257 -2.71 -14.51 2.39
C ARG A 257 -2.23 -15.81 1.75
N LEU A 258 -0.96 -16.19 2.01
CA LEU A 258 -0.38 -17.44 1.50
C LEU A 258 -1.10 -18.69 2.04
N ARG A 259 -1.50 -18.71 3.33
CA ARG A 259 -2.36 -19.79 3.87
C ARG A 259 -3.65 -19.90 3.08
N THR A 260 -4.32 -18.78 2.85
CA THR A 260 -5.61 -18.76 2.14
C THR A 260 -5.45 -19.25 0.70
N GLN A 261 -4.38 -18.85 0.02
CA GLN A 261 -4.05 -19.35 -1.33
C GLN A 261 -3.76 -20.86 -1.36
N LYS A 262 -3.28 -21.44 -0.25
CA LYS A 262 -3.13 -22.89 -0.07
C LYS A 262 -4.44 -23.60 0.34
N GLY A 263 -5.55 -22.87 0.46
CA GLY A 263 -6.84 -23.41 0.89
C GLY A 263 -6.90 -23.77 2.38
N LEU A 264 -6.00 -23.21 3.19
CA LEU A 264 -5.94 -23.46 4.63
C LEU A 264 -6.86 -22.52 5.40
N ASP A 265 -7.45 -23.03 6.47
CA ASP A 265 -8.34 -22.27 7.33
C ASP A 265 -7.56 -21.28 8.23
N ASN A 266 -8.16 -20.11 8.47
CA ASN A 266 -7.67 -19.07 9.36
C ASN A 266 -8.66 -18.74 10.50
N SER A 267 -9.81 -19.44 10.58
CA SER A 267 -10.89 -19.14 11.53
C SER A 267 -10.52 -19.32 13.01
N MET A 268 -9.50 -20.12 13.30
CA MET A 268 -8.98 -20.35 14.65
C MET A 268 -8.25 -19.13 15.25
N ILE A 269 -7.89 -18.15 14.41
CA ILE A 269 -7.14 -16.97 14.83
C ILE A 269 -8.12 -15.92 15.34
N SER A 270 -7.89 -15.43 16.56
CA SER A 270 -8.81 -14.48 17.22
C SER A 270 -8.10 -13.28 17.83
N HIS A 271 -6.84 -13.03 17.44
CA HIS A 271 -6.06 -11.94 18.00
C HIS A 271 -6.65 -10.58 17.57
N PRO A 272 -6.92 -9.62 18.50
CA PRO A 272 -7.58 -8.35 18.16
C PRO A 272 -6.92 -7.51 17.06
N LEU A 273 -5.59 -7.58 16.93
CA LEU A 273 -4.86 -6.92 15.83
C LEU A 273 -5.18 -7.53 14.45
N ILE A 274 -5.42 -8.85 14.39
CA ILE A 274 -5.54 -9.61 13.15
C ILE A 274 -7.02 -9.77 12.75
N THR A 275 -7.90 -10.01 13.73
CA THR A 275 -9.32 -10.34 13.52
C THR A 275 -10.04 -9.46 12.49
N PRO A 276 -9.86 -8.11 12.48
CA PRO A 276 -10.50 -7.25 11.49
C PRO A 276 -10.18 -7.62 10.03
N PHE A 277 -8.99 -8.15 9.76
CA PHE A 277 -8.48 -8.42 8.42
C PHE A 277 -8.83 -9.82 7.90
N LEU A 278 -9.08 -10.80 8.78
CA LEU A 278 -9.29 -12.20 8.42
C LEU A 278 -10.34 -12.44 7.33
N PRO A 279 -11.49 -11.73 7.28
CA PRO A 279 -12.47 -11.93 6.22
C PRO A 279 -11.95 -11.54 4.82
N PHE A 280 -10.88 -10.76 4.76
CA PHE A 280 -10.43 -10.08 3.55
C PHE A 280 -9.08 -10.59 3.01
N VAL A 281 -8.31 -11.35 3.81
CA VAL A 281 -7.00 -11.89 3.36
C VAL A 281 -7.10 -12.80 2.14
N GLY A 282 -8.27 -13.41 1.91
CA GLY A 282 -8.54 -14.24 0.75
C GLY A 282 -8.99 -13.48 -0.51
N LEU A 283 -9.23 -12.18 -0.43
CA LEU A 283 -9.77 -11.42 -1.55
C LEU A 283 -8.82 -11.42 -2.74
N GLU A 284 -9.28 -11.98 -3.85
CA GLU A 284 -8.68 -11.73 -5.15
C GLU A 284 -8.97 -10.28 -5.54
N LEU A 285 -7.91 -9.49 -5.71
CA LEU A 285 -8.04 -8.09 -6.12
C LEU A 285 -8.36 -7.93 -7.63
N GLY A 286 -8.44 -9.05 -8.36
CA GLY A 286 -8.55 -9.19 -9.83
C GLY A 286 -9.85 -8.70 -10.51
N GLY A 287 -10.54 -7.73 -9.93
CA GLY A 287 -11.57 -6.97 -10.65
C GLY A 287 -11.29 -5.47 -10.67
N PHE A 288 -10.57 -4.97 -9.67
CA PHE A 288 -10.40 -3.54 -9.46
C PHE A 288 -9.13 -3.00 -10.13
N PHE A 289 -8.03 -3.71 -9.97
CA PHE A 289 -6.72 -3.35 -10.52
C PHE A 289 -6.61 -3.78 -11.99
N ASP A 290 -7.16 -4.93 -12.35
CA ASP A 290 -7.19 -5.45 -13.72
C ASP A 290 -8.02 -4.56 -14.65
N ASP A 291 -9.19 -4.07 -14.21
CA ASP A 291 -10.02 -3.17 -15.02
C ASP A 291 -9.40 -1.78 -15.14
N ALA A 292 -8.70 -1.32 -14.10
CA ALA A 292 -7.92 -0.09 -14.16
C ALA A 292 -6.74 -0.21 -15.16
N GLN A 293 -6.05 -1.36 -15.17
CA GLN A 293 -4.99 -1.68 -16.14
C GLN A 293 -5.55 -1.77 -17.57
N LYS A 294 -6.70 -2.42 -17.76
CA LYS A 294 -7.37 -2.59 -19.08
C LYS A 294 -7.92 -1.27 -19.63
N THR A 295 -8.50 -0.41 -18.79
CA THR A 295 -9.01 0.91 -19.21
C THR A 295 -7.89 1.91 -19.51
N CYS A 296 -6.70 1.73 -18.96
CA CYS A 296 -5.50 2.50 -19.30
C CYS A 296 -4.85 2.10 -20.63
N ALA A 297 -5.36 1.07 -21.34
CA ALA A 297 -4.81 0.57 -22.60
C ALA A 297 -5.17 1.41 -23.85
N ALA A 298 -5.59 2.67 -23.70
CA ALA A 298 -5.64 3.60 -24.83
C ALA A 298 -4.20 3.92 -25.29
N PRO A 299 -3.94 4.09 -26.60
CA PRO A 299 -2.60 4.07 -27.17
C PRO A 299 -1.85 5.38 -26.89
N CYS A 300 -1.35 5.54 -25.67
CA CYS A 300 -0.26 6.45 -25.37
C CYS A 300 0.92 5.62 -24.87
N SER A 301 1.67 5.13 -25.85
CA SER A 301 2.90 4.39 -25.68
C SER A 301 3.89 5.12 -24.75
N LYS A 302 4.49 4.37 -23.81
CA LYS A 302 5.87 4.50 -23.25
C LYS A 302 6.08 4.85 -21.77
N ASN A 303 5.08 4.97 -20.91
CA ASN A 303 5.36 5.14 -19.46
C ASN A 303 4.47 4.26 -18.57
N LEU A 304 5.03 3.13 -18.10
CA LEU A 304 4.47 2.31 -17.03
C LEU A 304 4.05 3.17 -15.83
N VAL A 305 4.84 4.19 -15.50
CA VAL A 305 4.59 5.21 -14.47
C VAL A 305 3.27 5.96 -14.65
N THR A 306 2.89 6.30 -15.88
CA THR A 306 1.67 7.07 -16.18
C THR A 306 0.43 6.20 -16.06
N ASN A 307 0.53 4.93 -16.44
CA ASN A 307 -0.55 3.97 -16.26
C ASN A 307 -0.83 3.71 -14.78
N LEU A 308 0.21 3.66 -13.94
CA LEU A 308 0.07 3.44 -12.50
C LEU A 308 -0.63 4.60 -11.78
N LEU A 309 -0.42 5.82 -12.22
CA LEU A 309 -1.08 7.01 -11.66
C LEU A 309 -2.52 7.22 -12.17
N LEU A 310 -2.82 6.79 -13.40
CA LEU A 310 -4.20 6.67 -13.89
C LEU A 310 -4.99 5.61 -13.10
N ILE A 311 -4.32 4.52 -12.73
CA ILE A 311 -4.86 3.53 -11.79
C ILE A 311 -5.17 4.21 -10.44
N TYR A 312 -4.34 5.10 -9.87
CA TYR A 312 -4.70 5.90 -8.67
C TYR A 312 -6.03 6.60 -8.81
N LYS A 313 -6.25 7.34 -9.91
CA LYS A 313 -7.53 8.02 -10.10
C LYS A 313 -8.69 7.06 -10.21
N TYR A 314 -8.53 5.96 -10.95
CA TYR A 314 -9.61 4.99 -11.08
C TYR A 314 -9.95 4.34 -9.73
N LEU A 315 -8.92 3.93 -8.98
CA LEU A 315 -9.11 3.29 -7.67
C LEU A 315 -9.60 4.29 -6.61
N TRP A 316 -9.08 5.52 -6.60
CA TRP A 316 -9.52 6.61 -5.73
C TRP A 316 -10.93 7.08 -6.10
N GLN A 317 -11.26 7.26 -7.38
CA GLN A 317 -12.61 7.63 -7.82
C GLN A 317 -13.62 6.54 -7.51
N GLN A 318 -13.29 5.26 -7.69
CA GLN A 318 -14.22 4.19 -7.33
C GLN A 318 -14.38 4.05 -5.80
N ALA A 319 -13.30 4.23 -5.03
CA ALA A 319 -13.37 4.30 -3.57
C ALA A 319 -14.20 5.51 -3.11
N CYS A 320 -13.98 6.69 -3.68
CA CYS A 320 -14.73 7.92 -3.39
C CYS A 320 -16.17 7.90 -3.92
N VAL A 321 -16.47 7.26 -5.06
CA VAL A 321 -17.82 7.13 -5.63
C VAL A 321 -18.62 6.07 -4.86
N GLY A 322 -17.98 4.98 -4.43
CA GLY A 322 -18.58 4.04 -3.47
C GLY A 322 -18.87 4.68 -2.11
N TRP A 323 -18.01 5.60 -1.67
CA TRP A 323 -18.12 6.33 -0.39
C TRP A 323 -19.11 7.51 -0.45
N LEU A 324 -19.19 8.24 -1.56
CA LEU A 324 -20.20 9.27 -1.82
C LEU A 324 -21.61 8.67 -1.96
N ASN A 325 -21.72 7.46 -2.51
CA ASN A 325 -23.00 6.76 -2.65
C ASN A 325 -23.50 6.14 -1.32
N SER A 326 -22.62 5.86 -0.36
CA SER A 326 -23.01 5.29 0.95
C SER A 326 -23.33 6.36 2.01
N THR A 327 -22.91 7.61 1.80
CA THR A 327 -23.12 8.72 2.76
C THR A 327 -24.15 9.76 2.32
N GLN A 328 -24.77 9.65 1.15
CA GLN A 328 -25.88 10.52 0.74
C GLN A 328 -27.17 9.74 0.41
N SER A 329 -27.93 9.41 1.45
CA SER A 329 -29.37 9.10 1.35
C SER A 329 -30.24 10.36 1.18
N SER A 330 -29.66 11.50 0.82
CA SER A 330 -30.42 12.72 0.57
C SER A 330 -29.71 13.62 -0.45
N LEU A 331 -29.67 13.21 -1.71
CA LEU A 331 -29.69 14.11 -2.87
C LEU A 331 -30.11 13.31 -4.13
N LYS A 332 -31.40 12.97 -4.17
CA LYS A 332 -32.11 12.71 -5.41
C LYS A 332 -32.10 14.01 -6.23
N SER A 333 -31.18 14.11 -7.17
CA SER A 333 -31.22 14.89 -8.41
C SER A 333 -29.81 15.36 -8.70
N LEU A 334 -29.15 14.72 -9.67
CA LEU A 334 -28.26 15.31 -10.66
C LEU A 334 -27.55 14.16 -11.41
N PHE A 335 -27.52 14.28 -12.74
CA PHE A 335 -26.90 13.41 -13.77
C PHE A 335 -27.77 12.28 -14.39
N PRO A 336 -28.54 12.60 -15.45
CA PRO A 336 -29.17 11.63 -16.35
C PRO A 336 -28.25 11.09 -17.47
N CYS A 337 -26.93 11.30 -17.46
CA CYS A 337 -26.10 11.09 -18.66
C CYS A 337 -25.22 9.82 -18.70
N PHE A 338 -25.31 8.90 -17.73
CA PHE A 338 -24.45 7.71 -17.70
C PHE A 338 -25.10 6.39 -18.16
N GLN A 339 -26.23 6.46 -18.88
CA GLN A 339 -26.93 5.26 -19.37
C GLN A 339 -26.71 4.95 -20.86
N ALA A 340 -25.87 5.70 -21.58
CA ALA A 340 -25.70 5.53 -23.02
C ALA A 340 -24.51 4.65 -23.45
N ALA A 341 -23.58 4.31 -22.55
CA ALA A 341 -22.35 3.59 -22.94
C ALA A 341 -22.42 2.06 -22.79
N PHE A 342 -23.50 1.51 -22.24
CA PHE A 342 -23.60 0.07 -21.93
C PHE A 342 -24.49 -0.75 -22.88
N LEU A 343 -24.98 -0.18 -23.98
CA LEU A 343 -25.87 -0.87 -24.93
C LEU A 343 -25.37 -0.97 -26.38
N SER A 344 -24.08 -0.78 -26.65
CA SER A 344 -23.53 -0.99 -27.99
C SER A 344 -22.42 -2.03 -28.02
N GLN A 345 -22.74 -3.25 -27.58
CA GLN A 345 -22.08 -4.46 -28.08
C GLN A 345 -23.14 -5.47 -28.52
N ARG A 346 -23.50 -5.42 -29.81
CA ARG A 346 -23.92 -6.60 -30.58
C ARG A 346 -23.37 -6.51 -32.01
N PRO A 347 -22.82 -7.61 -32.58
CA PRO A 347 -22.25 -7.63 -33.93
C PRO A 347 -23.24 -8.14 -35.00
N SER A 348 -22.80 -8.10 -36.27
CA SER A 348 -23.41 -8.59 -37.54
C SER A 348 -24.52 -7.68 -38.10
N GLU A 349 -24.67 -7.39 -39.40
CA GLU A 349 -24.16 -7.94 -40.67
C GLU A 349 -24.41 -6.85 -41.75
N THR A 350 -23.57 -6.75 -42.79
CA THR A 350 -23.91 -6.13 -44.09
C THR A 350 -24.39 -7.26 -45.02
N PRO A 351 -25.24 -7.08 -46.07
CA PRO A 351 -25.23 -5.92 -47.00
C PRO A 351 -26.55 -5.57 -47.77
N GLN A 352 -26.45 -4.52 -48.60
CA GLN A 352 -27.08 -4.30 -49.93
C GLN A 352 -28.49 -3.70 -50.12
N LEU A 353 -28.57 -3.05 -51.30
CA LEU A 353 -29.72 -2.57 -52.09
C LEU A 353 -30.35 -1.27 -51.57
N GLY A 354 -30.47 -0.19 -52.34
CA GLY A 354 -30.74 -0.09 -53.78
C GLY A 354 -32.00 0.78 -53.92
N LYS A 355 -31.83 1.90 -54.64
CA LYS A 355 -32.82 2.88 -55.16
C LYS A 355 -34.25 2.36 -55.44
N PRO A 356 -35.26 3.24 -55.51
CA PRO A 356 -35.39 4.25 -56.58
C PRO A 356 -34.85 5.64 -56.23
#